data_AF-A0A2V7C735-F1
#
_entry.id   AF-A0A2V7C735-F1
#
_cell.length_a   1.000
_cell.length_b   1.000
_cell.length_c   1.000
_cell.angle_alpha   90.00
_cell.angle_beta   90.00
_cell.angle_gamma   90.00
#
_symmetry.space_group_name_H-M   'P 1'
#
loop_
_entity.id
_entity.type
_entity.pdbx_description
1 polymer ?
#
loop_
_entity_poly.entity_id
_entity_poly.type
_entity_poly.pdbx_seq_one_letter_code
_entity_poly.pdbx_strand_id
1 'polypeptide(L)'
;MSRLYLTTEKGEIARRRALIPKGRVVEAWADHHDGGAFWIGEETKTLLEEVGAQLVVQLSLPADSVPVYYGPKVCDLESMPREESLKTRVLSAHGIAVAWITLDRFGEHASYEPQSPADPVFHLRRVGGGAGHLWRLFQTKREAVVYMGESYGKDSEGAEWAQGLAATDFAELVKRFARRES
;
A
#
# COMPACT_ATOMS: atom_id res chain seq x y z
N MET A 1 -13.03 3.24 -11.20
CA MET A 1 -12.10 3.63 -10.11
C MET A 1 -11.85 2.39 -9.28
N SER A 2 -10.59 2.03 -9.06
CA SER A 2 -10.22 0.84 -8.28
C SER A 2 -10.52 1.03 -6.79
N ARG A 3 -10.86 -0.07 -6.10
CA ARG A 3 -11.07 -0.12 -4.65
C ARG A 3 -10.09 -1.09 -3.97
N LEU A 4 -9.91 -0.86 -2.67
CA LEU A 4 -9.14 -1.70 -1.76
C LEU A 4 -10.12 -2.30 -0.74
N TYR A 5 -9.95 -3.57 -0.42
CA TYR A 5 -10.92 -4.33 0.37
C TYR A 5 -10.25 -5.00 1.57
N LEU A 6 -10.96 -5.01 2.70
CA LEU A 6 -10.62 -5.82 3.87
C LEU A 6 -11.52 -7.05 3.92
N THR A 7 -10.96 -8.24 4.07
CA THR A 7 -11.71 -9.51 4.20
C THR A 7 -11.10 -10.40 5.28
N THR A 8 -11.95 -11.19 5.96
CA THR A 8 -11.52 -12.24 6.90
C THR A 8 -11.46 -13.62 6.27
N GLU A 9 -11.71 -13.74 4.96
CA GLU A 9 -11.78 -15.04 4.27
C GLU A 9 -10.40 -15.62 3.90
N LYS A 10 -9.46 -15.63 4.87
CA LYS A 10 -8.10 -16.16 4.70
C LYS A 10 -8.07 -17.56 4.08
N GLY A 11 -8.99 -18.44 4.50
CA GLY A 11 -9.10 -19.81 4.00
C GLY A 11 -9.51 -19.87 2.52
N GLU A 12 -10.43 -19.00 2.10
CA GLU A 12 -10.84 -18.90 0.69
C GLU A 12 -9.70 -18.34 -0.17
N ILE A 13 -9.01 -17.30 0.30
CA ILE A 13 -7.85 -16.74 -0.41
C ILE A 13 -6.81 -17.83 -0.65
N ALA A 14 -6.47 -18.62 0.39
CA ALA A 14 -5.50 -19.70 0.27
C ALA A 14 -5.95 -20.80 -0.70
N ARG A 15 -7.22 -21.25 -0.61
CA ARG A 15 -7.76 -22.30 -1.47
C ARG A 15 -7.80 -21.87 -2.93
N ARG A 16 -8.29 -20.67 -3.20
CA ARG A 16 -8.49 -20.14 -4.56
C ARG A 16 -7.19 -19.72 -5.22
N ARG A 17 -6.20 -19.26 -4.45
CA ARG A 17 -4.84 -19.00 -4.96
C ARG A 17 -4.24 -20.22 -5.67
N ALA A 18 -4.52 -21.44 -5.20
CA ALA A 18 -4.04 -22.67 -5.84
C ALA A 18 -4.75 -22.99 -7.17
N LEU A 19 -5.93 -22.42 -7.42
CA LEU A 19 -6.72 -22.64 -8.63
C LEU A 19 -6.42 -21.61 -9.72
N ILE A 20 -5.67 -20.56 -9.40
CA ILE A 20 -5.41 -19.45 -10.30
C ILE A 20 -4.37 -19.85 -11.36
N PRO A 21 -4.62 -19.55 -12.65
CA PRO A 21 -3.66 -19.84 -13.72
C PRO A 21 -2.28 -19.22 -13.47
N LYS A 22 -1.24 -19.95 -13.87
CA LYS A 22 0.15 -19.46 -13.80
C LYS A 22 0.29 -18.13 -14.54
N GLY A 23 1.08 -17.21 -13.98
CA GLY A 23 1.32 -15.88 -14.53
C GLY A 23 0.35 -14.80 -14.02
N ARG A 24 -0.72 -15.18 -13.31
CA ARG A 24 -1.55 -14.25 -12.54
C ARG A 24 -1.13 -14.29 -11.07
N VAL A 25 -1.19 -13.13 -10.41
CA VAL A 25 -0.66 -12.96 -9.06
C VAL A 25 -1.78 -12.51 -8.14
N VAL A 26 -1.91 -13.19 -7.01
CA VAL A 26 -2.77 -12.80 -5.89
C VAL A 26 -1.91 -12.07 -4.87
N GLU A 27 -2.13 -10.77 -4.71
CA GLU A 27 -1.44 -9.94 -3.73
C GLU A 27 -2.40 -9.64 -2.58
N ALA A 28 -2.13 -10.25 -1.42
CA ALA A 28 -2.96 -10.12 -0.23
C ALA A 28 -2.08 -9.91 1.00
N TRP A 29 -2.34 -8.84 1.74
CA TRP A 29 -1.52 -8.40 2.87
C TRP A 29 -2.29 -8.58 4.18
N ALA A 30 -1.74 -9.36 5.11
CA ALA A 30 -2.36 -9.56 6.42
C ALA A 30 -2.38 -8.25 7.20
N ASP A 31 -3.53 -7.88 7.77
CA ASP A 31 -3.62 -6.74 8.67
C ASP A 31 -2.81 -7.04 9.94
N HIS A 32 -1.85 -6.18 10.25
CA HIS A 32 -0.93 -6.40 11.37
C HIS A 32 -1.54 -6.07 12.74
N HIS A 33 -2.71 -5.42 12.77
CA HIS A 33 -3.42 -5.08 13.99
C HIS A 33 -4.57 -6.05 14.28
N ASP A 34 -5.19 -6.57 13.21
CA ASP A 34 -6.20 -7.63 13.27
C ASP A 34 -5.74 -8.83 12.43
N GLY A 35 -4.92 -9.70 13.02
CA GLY A 35 -4.27 -10.84 12.33
C GLY A 35 -5.21 -11.88 11.71
N GLY A 36 -6.53 -11.69 11.80
CA GLY A 36 -7.57 -12.45 11.10
C GLY A 36 -7.95 -11.89 9.73
N ALA A 37 -7.56 -10.66 9.40
CA ALA A 37 -8.02 -9.97 8.19
C ALA A 37 -6.90 -9.73 7.16
N PHE A 38 -7.30 -9.53 5.90
CA PHE A 38 -6.41 -9.27 4.76
C PHE A 38 -6.89 -8.10 3.93
N TRP A 39 -5.95 -7.23 3.57
CA TRP A 39 -6.13 -6.18 2.57
C TRP A 39 -5.80 -6.73 1.18
N ILE A 40 -6.73 -6.53 0.23
CA ILE A 40 -6.59 -6.92 -1.18
C ILE A 40 -7.04 -5.79 -2.13
N GLY A 41 -6.46 -5.74 -3.32
CA GLY A 41 -6.89 -4.83 -4.39
C GLY A 41 -8.06 -5.38 -5.21
N GLU A 42 -8.71 -4.51 -5.99
CA GLU A 42 -9.79 -4.83 -6.93
C GLU A 42 -9.42 -5.96 -7.89
N GLU A 43 -8.20 -5.93 -8.47
CA GLU A 43 -7.78 -6.95 -9.42
C GLU A 43 -7.61 -8.31 -8.74
N THR A 44 -7.07 -8.32 -7.51
CA THR A 44 -6.94 -9.54 -6.71
C THR A 44 -8.30 -10.09 -6.29
N LYS A 45 -9.23 -9.24 -5.86
CA LYS A 45 -10.60 -9.64 -5.52
C LYS A 45 -11.28 -10.28 -6.74
N THR A 46 -11.27 -9.58 -7.88
CA THR A 46 -11.85 -10.06 -9.14
C THR A 46 -11.30 -11.43 -9.52
N LEU A 47 -9.97 -11.58 -9.48
CA LEU A 47 -9.29 -12.83 -9.80
C LEU A 47 -9.69 -13.99 -8.86
N LEU A 48 -9.87 -13.72 -7.57
CA LEU A 48 -10.33 -14.74 -6.61
C LEU A 48 -11.81 -15.10 -6.77
N GLU A 49 -12.63 -14.18 -7.29
CA GLU A 49 -14.05 -14.40 -7.57
C GLU A 49 -14.29 -15.09 -8.92
N GLU A 50 -13.37 -14.98 -9.88
CA GLU A 50 -13.44 -15.75 -11.13
C GLU A 50 -13.36 -17.27 -10.92
N VAL A 51 -12.73 -17.71 -9.83
CA VAL A 51 -12.52 -19.12 -9.48
C VAL A 51 -13.33 -19.57 -8.25
N GLY A 52 -14.32 -18.77 -7.82
CA GLY A 52 -15.11 -19.05 -6.64
C GLY A 52 -16.36 -18.18 -6.51
N ALA A 53 -17.04 -18.25 -5.37
CA ALA A 53 -18.15 -17.34 -5.08
C ALA A 53 -17.64 -15.91 -4.78
N GLN A 54 -18.54 -14.93 -4.74
CA GLN A 54 -18.19 -13.58 -4.28
C GLN A 54 -17.51 -13.65 -2.90
N LEU A 55 -16.43 -12.88 -2.71
CA LEU A 55 -15.74 -12.80 -1.42
C LEU A 55 -16.52 -11.90 -0.47
N VAL A 56 -16.64 -12.34 0.78
CA VAL A 56 -17.16 -11.52 1.87
C VAL A 56 -16.10 -10.50 2.25
N VAL A 57 -16.45 -9.22 2.14
CA VAL A 57 -15.60 -8.08 2.47
C VAL A 57 -16.26 -7.30 3.61
N GLN A 58 -15.45 -6.77 4.53
CA GLN A 58 -15.92 -6.01 5.69
C GLN A 58 -15.88 -4.51 5.42
N LEU A 59 -14.79 -4.06 4.78
CA LEU A 59 -14.55 -2.67 4.43
C LEU A 59 -14.13 -2.57 2.97
N SER A 60 -14.53 -1.50 2.32
CA SER A 60 -14.02 -1.11 1.01
C SER A 60 -13.65 0.38 0.98
N LEU A 61 -12.49 0.72 0.42
CA LEU A 61 -12.00 2.10 0.27
C LEU A 61 -11.70 2.40 -1.20
N PRO A 62 -11.95 3.62 -1.69
CA PRO A 62 -11.38 4.08 -2.95
C PRO A 62 -9.85 4.00 -2.93
N ALA A 63 -9.21 3.45 -3.96
CA ALA A 63 -7.74 3.33 -3.98
C ALA A 63 -7.01 4.68 -4.02
N ASP A 64 -7.64 5.74 -4.51
CA ASP A 64 -7.12 7.11 -4.49
C ASP A 64 -7.13 7.76 -3.09
N SER A 65 -7.82 7.15 -2.11
CA SER A 65 -7.78 7.61 -0.72
C SER A 65 -6.45 7.37 0.00
N VAL A 66 -5.56 6.54 -0.57
CA VAL A 66 -4.20 6.28 -0.07
C VAL A 66 -3.19 6.89 -1.06
N PRO A 67 -2.69 8.11 -0.82
CA PRO A 67 -1.80 8.78 -1.76
C PRO A 67 -0.41 8.17 -1.80
N VAL A 68 0.20 8.18 -2.99
CA VAL A 68 1.59 7.75 -3.24
C VAL A 68 2.40 8.96 -3.72
N TYR A 69 3.54 9.21 -3.08
CA TYR A 69 4.51 10.18 -3.55
C TYR A 69 5.68 9.46 -4.22
N TYR A 70 5.90 9.67 -5.52
CA TYR A 70 6.99 9.02 -6.25
C TYR A 70 8.28 9.87 -6.29
N GLY A 71 8.19 11.17 -5.97
CA GLY A 71 9.31 12.09 -6.11
C GLY A 71 9.71 12.38 -7.57
N PRO A 72 10.69 13.28 -7.77
CA PRO A 72 11.04 13.80 -9.10
C PRO A 72 11.95 12.87 -9.92
N LYS A 73 12.60 11.88 -9.30
CA LYS A 73 13.61 11.01 -9.92
C LYS A 73 13.23 9.53 -9.89
N VAL A 74 11.94 9.22 -10.03
CA VAL A 74 11.47 7.83 -10.06
C VAL A 74 12.12 7.06 -11.22
N CYS A 75 12.61 5.84 -10.95
CA CYS A 75 13.30 4.98 -11.90
C CYS A 75 12.84 3.51 -11.81
N ASP A 76 13.39 2.65 -12.65
CA ASP A 76 13.13 1.20 -12.73
C ASP A 76 11.64 0.85 -12.78
N LEU A 77 10.90 1.57 -13.63
CA LEU A 77 9.43 1.51 -13.70
C LEU A 77 8.90 0.11 -14.03
N GLU A 78 9.65 -0.71 -14.76
CA GLU A 78 9.30 -2.09 -15.06
C GLU A 78 9.31 -3.01 -13.81
N SER A 79 10.05 -2.62 -12.78
CA SER A 79 10.15 -3.31 -11.49
C SER A 79 9.18 -2.78 -10.44
N MET A 80 8.45 -1.69 -10.74
CA MET A 80 7.49 -1.10 -9.82
C MET A 80 6.37 -2.07 -9.44
N PRO A 81 6.02 -2.17 -8.14
CA PRO A 81 4.91 -3.00 -7.72
C PRO A 81 3.60 -2.48 -8.31
N ARG A 82 2.60 -3.36 -8.36
CA ARG A 82 1.24 -2.91 -8.66
C ARG A 82 0.83 -1.92 -7.58
N GLU A 83 0.30 -0.77 -8.00
CA GLU A 83 -0.05 0.29 -7.06
C GLU A 83 -1.11 -0.17 -6.04
N GLU A 84 -2.06 -1.03 -6.44
CA GLU A 84 -3.03 -1.64 -5.51
C GLU A 84 -2.36 -2.48 -4.41
N SER A 85 -1.31 -3.23 -4.76
CA SER A 85 -0.53 -4.03 -3.82
C SER A 85 0.27 -3.14 -2.86
N LEU A 86 0.88 -2.07 -3.38
CA LEU A 86 1.54 -1.07 -2.55
C LEU A 86 0.56 -0.44 -1.55
N LYS A 87 -0.62 -0.02 -1.99
CA LYS A 87 -1.61 0.64 -1.13
C LYS A 87 -2.23 -0.32 -0.11
N THR A 88 -2.49 -1.56 -0.48
CA THR A 88 -2.96 -2.58 0.48
C THR A 88 -1.88 -2.96 1.49
N ARG A 89 -0.60 -2.96 1.09
CA ARG A 89 0.52 -3.05 2.02
C ARG A 89 0.56 -1.87 3.00
N VAL A 90 0.29 -0.64 2.55
CA VAL A 90 0.18 0.53 3.43
C VAL A 90 -0.94 0.35 4.45
N LEU A 91 -2.14 -0.03 3.99
CA LEU A 91 -3.30 -0.27 4.88
C LEU A 91 -3.05 -1.40 5.88
N SER A 92 -2.31 -2.44 5.50
CA SER A 92 -1.97 -3.56 6.40
C SER A 92 -1.22 -3.14 7.68
N ALA A 93 -0.49 -2.02 7.63
CA ALA A 93 0.21 -1.42 8.76
C ALA A 93 -0.51 -0.18 9.32
N HIS A 94 -1.79 0.01 8.97
CA HIS A 94 -2.60 1.19 9.29
C HIS A 94 -1.96 2.51 8.84
N GLY A 95 -1.25 2.47 7.71
CA GLY A 95 -0.75 3.66 7.04
C GLY A 95 -1.86 4.41 6.28
N ILE A 96 -1.63 5.70 6.05
CA ILE A 96 -2.55 6.59 5.31
C ILE A 96 -1.98 7.09 3.98
N ALA A 97 -0.67 6.98 3.79
CA ALA A 97 0.05 7.43 2.61
C ALA A 97 1.41 6.71 2.52
N VAL A 98 2.09 6.83 1.38
CA VAL A 98 3.42 6.25 1.17
C VAL A 98 4.27 7.08 0.23
N ALA A 99 5.57 7.14 0.49
CA ALA A 99 6.56 7.75 -0.37
C ALA A 99 7.55 6.71 -0.91
N TRP A 100 7.91 6.83 -2.19
CA TRP A 100 9.04 6.16 -2.78
C TRP A 100 10.33 6.84 -2.33
N ILE A 101 11.24 6.07 -1.74
CA ILE A 101 12.48 6.56 -1.14
C ILE A 101 13.70 5.76 -1.60
N THR A 102 13.58 5.00 -2.70
CA THR A 102 14.71 4.21 -3.25
C THR A 102 15.91 5.08 -3.53
N LEU A 103 15.69 6.29 -4.07
CA LEU A 103 16.71 7.30 -4.21
C LEU A 103 16.47 8.42 -3.20
N ASP A 104 17.54 8.90 -2.59
CA ASP A 104 17.52 10.10 -1.76
C ASP A 104 17.41 11.38 -2.62
N ARG A 105 17.42 12.55 -1.97
CA ARG A 105 17.34 13.84 -2.68
C ARG A 105 18.52 14.10 -3.62
N PHE A 106 19.68 13.49 -3.38
CA PHE A 106 20.86 13.62 -4.23
C PHE A 106 20.82 12.65 -5.41
N GLY A 107 19.97 11.62 -5.35
CA GLY A 107 19.86 10.58 -6.36
C GLY A 107 20.72 9.36 -6.03
N GLU A 108 21.19 9.24 -4.79
CA GLU A 108 21.91 8.06 -4.31
C GLU A 108 20.92 7.03 -3.77
N HIS A 109 21.26 5.74 -3.88
CA HIS A 109 20.42 4.68 -3.34
C HIS A 109 20.37 4.77 -1.82
N ALA A 110 19.16 4.93 -1.29
CA ALA A 110 18.92 4.80 0.15
C ALA A 110 19.10 3.33 0.55
N SER A 111 19.83 3.11 1.64
CA SER A 111 19.95 1.79 2.27
C SER A 111 19.19 1.80 3.59
N TYR A 112 18.26 0.85 3.71
CA TYR A 112 17.53 0.60 4.96
C TYR A 112 17.20 -0.89 5.03
N GLU A 113 17.44 -1.52 6.17
CA GLU A 113 17.09 -2.92 6.41
C GLU A 113 15.91 -3.02 7.38
N PRO A 114 14.69 -3.28 6.87
CA PRO A 114 13.52 -3.47 7.73
C PRO A 114 13.69 -4.68 8.64
N GLN A 115 13.41 -4.49 9.93
CA GLN A 115 13.48 -5.51 10.96
C GLN A 115 12.14 -6.22 11.16
N SER A 116 11.03 -5.59 10.74
CA SER A 116 9.68 -6.12 10.92
C SER A 116 8.74 -5.72 9.78
N PRO A 117 7.69 -6.53 9.47
CA PRO A 117 6.59 -6.10 8.60
C PRO A 117 5.83 -4.87 9.11
N ALA A 118 5.93 -4.55 10.40
CA ALA A 118 5.37 -3.34 10.98
C ALA A 118 6.25 -2.09 10.76
N ASP A 119 7.48 -2.26 10.26
CA ASP A 119 8.36 -1.13 10.02
C ASP A 119 7.75 -0.17 8.99
N PRO A 120 7.86 1.15 9.20
CA PRO A 120 7.33 2.13 8.27
C PRO A 120 8.10 2.13 6.95
N VAL A 121 9.35 1.65 6.94
CA VAL A 121 10.16 1.52 5.73
C VAL A 121 10.22 0.05 5.32
N PHE A 122 9.95 -0.23 4.05
CA PHE A 122 9.91 -1.60 3.54
C PHE A 122 10.32 -1.68 2.07
N HIS A 123 10.79 -2.85 1.67
CA HIS A 123 11.03 -3.17 0.27
C HIS A 123 9.76 -3.73 -0.37
N LEU A 124 9.44 -3.26 -1.57
CA LEU A 124 8.39 -3.86 -2.40
C LEU A 124 8.78 -3.78 -3.88
N ARG A 125 8.51 -4.86 -4.61
CA ARG A 125 8.77 -4.98 -6.04
C ARG A 125 7.63 -5.68 -6.73
N ARG A 126 7.54 -5.50 -8.04
CA ARG A 126 6.69 -6.34 -8.89
C ARG A 126 7.06 -7.81 -8.71
N VAL A 127 6.06 -8.68 -8.62
CA VAL A 127 6.29 -10.12 -8.69
C VAL A 127 6.91 -10.47 -10.06
N GLY A 128 8.08 -11.11 -10.04
CA GLY A 128 8.87 -11.37 -11.24
C GLY A 128 9.70 -10.17 -11.74
N GLY A 129 9.65 -9.03 -11.06
CA GLY A 129 10.49 -7.86 -11.33
C GLY A 129 11.92 -8.02 -10.79
N GLY A 130 12.84 -7.21 -11.33
CA GLY A 130 14.25 -7.27 -10.97
C GLY A 130 14.54 -6.52 -9.66
N ALA A 131 14.48 -5.19 -9.73
CA ALA A 131 14.88 -4.31 -8.63
C ALA A 131 13.84 -4.26 -7.50
N GLY A 132 14.34 -4.15 -6.26
CA GLY A 132 13.53 -3.82 -5.09
C GLY A 132 13.43 -2.32 -4.94
N HIS A 133 12.22 -1.79 -4.71
CA HIS A 133 12.05 -0.39 -4.38
C HIS A 133 11.88 -0.23 -2.88
N LEU A 134 12.48 0.83 -2.33
CA LEU A 134 12.33 1.20 -0.93
C LEU A 134 11.18 2.19 -0.81
N TRP A 135 10.28 1.90 0.12
CA TRP A 135 9.08 2.69 0.39
C TRP A 135 9.03 3.07 1.85
N ARG A 136 8.48 4.25 2.14
CA ARG A 136 8.14 4.68 3.49
C ARG A 136 6.65 4.95 3.57
N LEU A 137 5.91 4.15 4.33
CA LEU A 137 4.53 4.47 4.70
C LEU A 137 4.50 5.51 5.83
N PHE A 138 3.40 6.24 5.92
CA PHE A 138 3.12 7.19 6.99
C PHE A 138 1.83 6.78 7.69
N GLN A 139 1.87 6.65 9.01
CA GLN A 139 0.69 6.34 9.83
C GLN A 139 -0.10 7.60 10.17
N THR A 140 0.56 8.76 10.19
CA THR A 140 -0.08 10.05 10.47
C THR A 140 0.35 11.13 9.49
N LYS A 141 -0.53 12.12 9.28
CA LYS A 141 -0.21 13.31 8.48
C LYS A 141 0.97 14.08 9.06
N ARG A 142 1.04 14.16 10.40
CA ARG A 142 2.16 14.83 11.09
C ARG A 142 3.49 14.16 10.76
N GLU A 143 3.54 12.84 10.77
CA GLU A 143 4.73 12.07 10.40
C GLU A 143 5.17 12.36 8.95
N ALA A 144 4.22 12.36 8.00
CA ALA A 144 4.50 12.70 6.62
C ALA A 144 5.06 14.13 6.49
N VAL A 145 4.44 15.12 7.13
CA VAL A 145 4.89 16.51 7.07
C VAL A 145 6.31 16.69 7.63
N VAL A 146 6.60 16.07 8.78
CA VAL A 146 7.94 16.13 9.39
C VAL A 146 8.97 15.48 8.47
N TYR A 147 8.73 14.23 8.07
CA TYR A 147 9.68 13.49 7.23
C TYR A 147 9.93 14.20 5.90
N MET A 148 8.89 14.62 5.20
CA MET A 148 9.04 15.24 3.89
C MET A 148 9.75 16.60 3.98
N GLY A 149 9.46 17.39 5.02
CA GLY A 149 10.15 18.64 5.28
C GLY A 149 11.64 18.48 5.62
N GLU A 150 12.00 17.42 6.36
CA GLU A 150 13.39 17.11 6.72
C GLU A 150 14.17 16.50 5.55
N SER A 151 13.58 15.54 4.83
CA SER A 151 14.24 14.80 3.75
C SER A 151 14.34 15.59 2.45
N TYR A 152 13.30 16.34 2.08
CA TYR A 152 13.23 17.04 0.79
C TYR A 152 13.29 18.57 0.92
N GLY A 153 13.13 19.12 2.12
CA GLY A 153 13.08 20.55 2.39
C GLY A 153 11.66 21.08 2.58
N LYS A 154 11.50 22.14 3.37
CA LYS A 154 10.19 22.68 3.79
C LYS A 154 9.36 23.26 2.65
N ASP A 155 10.02 23.76 1.61
CA ASP A 155 9.40 24.37 0.43
C ASP A 155 9.41 23.42 -0.78
N SER A 156 9.55 22.11 -0.55
CA SER A 156 9.55 21.09 -1.59
C SER A 156 8.14 20.63 -1.97
N GLU A 157 7.97 20.13 -3.19
CA GLU A 157 6.73 19.45 -3.62
C GLU A 157 6.34 18.31 -2.66
N GLY A 158 7.32 17.64 -2.05
CA GLY A 158 7.07 16.60 -1.05
C GLY A 158 6.43 17.14 0.23
N ALA A 159 6.87 18.32 0.69
CA ALA A 159 6.27 18.98 1.85
C ALA A 159 4.85 19.46 1.55
N GLU A 160 4.61 20.02 0.36
CA GLU A 160 3.26 20.41 -0.09
C GLU A 160 2.33 19.20 -0.21
N TRP A 161 2.81 18.09 -0.79
CA TRP A 161 2.07 16.83 -0.88
C TRP A 161 1.66 16.31 0.50
N ALA A 162 2.58 16.31 1.48
CA ALA A 162 2.28 15.86 2.83
C ALA A 162 1.26 16.76 3.54
N GLN A 163 1.32 18.07 3.32
CA GLN A 163 0.33 19.02 3.84
C GLN A 163 -1.05 18.82 3.20
N GLY A 164 -1.10 18.34 1.94
CA GLY A 164 -2.33 18.05 1.21
C GLY A 164 -3.07 16.77 1.64
N LEU A 165 -2.47 15.91 2.47
CA LEU A 165 -3.10 14.65 2.90
C LEU A 165 -4.47 14.89 3.55
N ALA A 166 -5.46 14.12 3.11
CA ALA A 166 -6.88 14.30 3.46
C ALA A 166 -7.27 13.70 4.81
N ALA A 167 -6.53 12.73 5.32
CA ALA A 167 -6.73 12.11 6.63
C ALA A 167 -5.55 12.45 7.56
N THR A 168 -5.80 12.64 8.84
CA THR A 168 -4.75 12.86 9.83
C THR A 168 -4.15 11.55 10.37
N ASP A 169 -4.96 10.49 10.42
CA ASP A 169 -4.59 9.13 10.84
C ASP A 169 -5.51 8.07 10.19
N PHE A 170 -5.25 6.80 10.49
CA PHE A 170 -6.00 5.67 9.93
C PHE A 170 -7.48 5.66 10.32
N ALA A 171 -7.80 6.04 11.57
CA ALA A 171 -9.19 6.07 12.02
C ALA A 171 -9.99 7.11 11.23
N GLU A 172 -9.41 8.28 10.97
CA GLU A 172 -10.01 9.30 10.11
C GLU A 172 -10.11 8.83 8.65
N LEU A 173 -9.07 8.18 8.11
CA LEU A 173 -9.09 7.60 6.76
C LEU A 173 -10.29 6.66 6.58
N VAL A 174 -10.44 5.68 7.50
CA VAL A 174 -11.55 4.73 7.48
C VAL A 174 -12.89 5.45 7.65
N LYS A 175 -13.00 6.35 8.64
CA LYS A 175 -14.23 7.11 8.87
C LYS A 175 -14.68 7.92 7.65
N ARG A 176 -13.74 8.49 6.91
CA ARG A 176 -14.01 9.40 5.80
C ARG A 176 -14.29 8.66 4.48
N PHE A 177 -13.58 7.57 4.22
CA PHE A 177 -13.55 6.94 2.89
C PHE A 177 -14.07 5.50 2.86
N ALA A 178 -14.07 4.78 3.99
CA ALA A 178 -14.49 3.40 3.99
C ALA A 178 -16.01 3.27 3.92
N ARG A 179 -16.45 2.31 3.12
CA ARG A 179 -17.82 1.78 3.17
C ARG A 179 -17.78 0.45 3.89
N ARG A 180 -18.72 0.26 4.81
CA ARG A 180 -18.99 -1.07 5.38
C ARG A 180 -19.79 -1.85 4.35
N GLU A 181 -19.29 -3.03 4.04
CA GLU A 181 -19.97 -3.97 3.15
C GLU A 181 -20.67 -5.01 4.04
N SER A 182 -21.91 -5.35 3.69
CA SER A 182 -22.80 -6.24 4.46
C SER A 182 -22.82 -7.64 3.91
#